data_AF-A0A0C1XWG5-F1
#
_entry.id   AF-A0A0C1XWG5-F1
#
_cell.length_a   1.000
_cell.length_b   1.000
_cell.length_c   1.000
_cell.angle_alpha   90.00
_cell.angle_beta   90.00
_cell.angle_gamma   90.00
#
_symmetry.space_group_name_H-M   'P 1'
#
loop_
_entity.id
_entity.type
_entity.pdbx_description
1 polymer ?
#
loop_
_entity_poly.entity_id
_entity_poly.type
_entity_poly.pdbx_seq_one_letter_code
_entity_poly.pdbx_strand_id
1 'polypeptide(L)'
;AEPESVGAWLSDPASAPHGGETLADLCLRVGAWLDGLAVEAAGRVLAVAEPDVVRAAAVHALGAEPQAFWRLDVRPLSVTELSGRNGRWNLLSGRPLHGTAA
;
A
#
# COMPACT_ATOMS: atom_id res chain seq x y z
N ALA A 1 -25.35 5.05 -14.83
CA ALA A 1 -24.14 5.89 -14.90
C ALA A 1 -23.26 5.68 -13.67
N GLU A 2 -23.80 5.80 -12.44
CA GLU A 2 -23.02 5.56 -11.22
C GLU A 2 -22.50 4.11 -11.08
N PRO A 3 -23.29 3.04 -11.36
CA PRO A 3 -22.79 1.67 -11.25
C PRO A 3 -21.63 1.36 -12.22
N GLU A 4 -21.71 1.88 -13.44
CA GLU A 4 -20.67 1.71 -14.45
C GLU A 4 -19.39 2.47 -14.07
N SER A 5 -19.51 3.67 -13.50
CA SER A 5 -18.38 4.42 -12.95
C SER A 5 -17.69 3.67 -11.82
N VAL A 6 -18.45 3.10 -10.86
CA VAL A 6 -17.89 2.29 -9.78
C VAL A 6 -17.21 1.03 -10.34
N GLY A 7 -17.84 0.36 -11.31
CA GLY A 7 -17.25 -0.80 -11.98
C GLY A 7 -15.92 -0.49 -12.66
N ALA A 8 -15.83 0.64 -13.36
CA ALA A 8 -14.59 1.11 -14.00
C ALA A 8 -13.49 1.39 -12.95
N TRP A 9 -13.82 2.07 -11.86
CA TRP A 9 -12.88 2.36 -10.78
C TRP A 9 -12.33 1.10 -10.10
N LEU A 10 -13.18 0.09 -9.87
CA LEU A 10 -12.78 -1.16 -9.22
C LEU A 10 -12.02 -2.14 -10.14
N SER A 11 -12.00 -1.90 -11.45
CA SER A 11 -11.38 -2.80 -12.44
C SER A 11 -10.13 -2.22 -13.11
N ASP A 12 -10.02 -0.90 -13.19
CA ASP A 12 -8.89 -0.20 -13.80
C ASP A 12 -8.20 0.73 -12.79
N PRO A 13 -6.96 0.42 -12.36
CA PRO A 13 -6.20 1.27 -11.46
C PRO A 13 -5.95 2.71 -11.95
N ALA A 14 -6.05 2.98 -13.25
CA ALA A 14 -5.91 4.32 -13.83
C ALA A 14 -7.23 5.11 -13.89
N SER A 15 -8.35 4.49 -13.52
CA SER A 15 -9.67 5.11 -13.57
C SER A 15 -9.95 5.93 -12.31
N ALA A 16 -10.42 7.16 -12.47
CA ALA A 16 -10.87 8.04 -11.37
C ALA A 16 -12.14 8.81 -11.74
N PRO A 17 -13.28 8.13 -11.98
CA PRO A 17 -14.55 8.78 -12.36
C PRO A 17 -15.11 9.66 -11.23
N HIS A 18 -14.62 9.49 -10.00
CA HIS A 18 -14.89 10.35 -8.85
C HIS A 18 -14.10 11.68 -8.89
N GLY A 19 -13.19 11.88 -9.86
CA GLY A 19 -12.41 13.11 -10.03
C GLY A 19 -11.29 13.32 -9.01
N GLY A 20 -10.95 12.27 -8.26
CA GLY A 20 -9.87 12.27 -7.26
C GLY A 20 -8.59 11.63 -7.77
N GLU A 21 -7.75 11.15 -6.85
CA GLU A 21 -6.53 10.41 -7.16
C GLU A 21 -6.85 9.01 -7.69
N THR A 22 -6.13 8.56 -8.73
CA THR A 22 -6.25 7.18 -9.23
C THR A 22 -5.51 6.21 -8.28
N LEU A 23 -5.81 4.91 -8.36
CA LEU A 23 -5.04 3.91 -7.61
C LEU A 23 -3.56 3.90 -8.05
N ALA A 24 -3.32 4.04 -9.36
CA ALA A 24 -1.98 4.09 -9.92
C ALA A 24 -1.16 5.25 -9.33
N ASP A 25 -1.76 6.45 -9.23
CA ASP A 25 -1.12 7.63 -8.64
C ASP A 25 -0.85 7.45 -7.15
N LEU A 26 -1.79 6.86 -6.40
CA LEU A 26 -1.58 6.50 -4.99
C LEU A 26 -0.37 5.57 -4.83
N CYS A 27 -0.28 4.50 -5.64
CA CYS A 27 0.85 3.57 -5.62
C CYS A 27 2.18 4.27 -5.92
N LEU A 28 2.21 5.13 -6.95
CA LEU A 28 3.40 5.90 -7.31
C LEU A 28 3.85 6.84 -6.17
N ARG A 29 2.91 7.58 -5.58
CA ARG A 29 3.20 8.53 -4.50
C ARG A 29 3.73 7.82 -3.25
N VAL A 30 3.11 6.73 -2.85
CA VAL A 30 3.54 5.94 -1.68
C VAL A 30 4.87 5.24 -1.96
N GLY A 31 5.07 4.73 -3.18
CA GLY A 31 6.33 4.12 -3.60
C GLY A 31 7.50 5.11 -3.56
N ALA A 32 7.31 6.31 -4.11
CA ALA A 32 8.33 7.37 -4.06
C ALA A 32 8.70 7.77 -2.62
N TRP A 33 7.71 7.85 -1.71
CA TRP A 33 7.98 8.07 -0.30
C TRP A 33 8.78 6.92 0.32
N LEU A 34 8.44 5.67 0.01
CA LEU A 34 9.15 4.49 0.53
C LEU A 34 10.61 4.45 0.02
N ASP A 35 10.84 4.76 -1.26
CA ASP A 35 12.18 4.84 -1.84
C ASP A 35 13.02 5.96 -1.23
N GLY A 36 12.40 7.11 -0.93
CA GLY A 36 13.05 8.20 -0.19
C GLY A 36 13.54 7.75 1.19
N LEU A 37 12.76 6.94 1.92
CA LEU A 37 13.19 6.38 3.21
C LEU A 37 14.41 5.47 3.08
N ALA A 38 14.52 4.70 1.99
CA ALA A 38 15.68 3.84 1.77
C ALA A 38 16.99 4.62 1.57
N VAL A 39 16.90 5.87 1.11
CA VAL A 39 18.05 6.76 0.88
C VAL A 39 18.37 7.58 2.13
N GLU A 40 17.35 8.12 2.79
CA GLU A 40 17.52 9.15 3.83
C GLU A 40 17.54 8.59 5.27
N ALA A 41 16.85 7.48 5.54
CA ALA A 41 16.67 7.00 6.91
C ALA A 41 17.81 6.05 7.36
N ALA A 42 18.54 6.45 8.39
CA ALA A 42 19.56 5.63 9.05
C ALA A 42 18.98 4.63 10.08
N GLY A 43 17.74 4.14 9.91
CA GLY A 43 17.11 3.31 10.93
C GLY A 43 15.66 2.89 10.67
N ARG A 44 14.98 2.48 11.75
CA ARG A 44 13.59 2.03 11.72
C ARG A 44 12.64 3.23 11.66
N VAL A 45 11.66 3.16 10.78
CA VAL A 45 10.56 4.14 10.65
C VAL A 45 9.25 3.46 11.02
N LEU A 46 8.42 4.16 11.79
CA LEU A 46 7.04 3.76 12.07
C LEU A 46 6.11 4.77 11.39
N ALA A 47 5.24 4.28 10.50
CA ALA A 47 4.19 5.07 9.88
C ALA A 47 2.82 4.56 10.36
N VAL A 48 1.96 5.49 10.76
CA VAL A 48 0.55 5.22 11.04
C VAL A 48 -0.23 5.71 9.82
N ALA A 49 -0.93 4.80 9.16
CA ALA A 49 -1.56 5.08 7.88
C ALA A 49 -2.86 4.28 7.71
N GLU A 50 -3.70 4.77 6.80
CA GLU A 50 -4.91 4.11 6.33
C GLU A 50 -4.57 2.83 5.53
N PRO A 51 -5.49 1.86 5.43
CA PRO A 51 -5.21 0.55 4.83
C PRO A 51 -4.82 0.63 3.34
N ASP A 52 -5.31 1.64 2.62
CA ASP A 52 -4.96 1.92 1.24
C ASP A 52 -3.48 2.26 1.06
N VAL A 53 -2.91 3.09 1.93
CA VAL A 53 -1.48 3.41 1.94
C VAL A 53 -0.63 2.16 2.24
N VAL A 54 -1.08 1.31 3.17
CA VAL A 54 -0.38 0.05 3.48
C VAL A 54 -0.40 -0.90 2.28
N ARG A 55 -1.52 -1.02 1.57
CA ARG A 55 -1.63 -1.81 0.33
C ARG A 55 -0.71 -1.25 -0.76
N ALA A 56 -0.72 0.06 -0.99
CA ALA A 56 0.14 0.73 -1.96
C ALA A 56 1.63 0.49 -1.66
N ALA A 57 2.03 0.61 -0.39
CA ALA A 57 3.40 0.33 0.05
C ALA A 57 3.78 -1.14 -0.18
N ALA A 58 2.87 -2.09 0.08
CA ALA A 58 3.10 -3.50 -0.18
C ALA A 58 3.21 -3.82 -1.68
N VAL A 59 2.37 -3.22 -2.53
CA VAL A 59 2.45 -3.34 -3.99
C VAL A 59 3.81 -2.87 -4.50
N HIS A 60 4.23 -1.66 -4.10
CA HIS A 60 5.54 -1.11 -4.47
C HIS A 60 6.70 -1.97 -3.95
N ALA A 61 6.66 -2.35 -2.68
CA ALA A 61 7.70 -3.16 -2.05
C ALA A 61 7.89 -4.52 -2.74
N LEU A 62 6.81 -5.14 -3.21
CA LEU A 62 6.87 -6.42 -3.91
C LEU A 62 7.19 -6.29 -5.41
N GLY A 63 7.26 -5.06 -5.94
CA GLY A 63 7.36 -4.82 -7.38
C GLY A 63 6.17 -5.39 -8.15
N ALA A 64 4.99 -5.40 -7.51
CA ALA A 64 3.78 -5.99 -8.08
C ALA A 64 3.05 -4.98 -8.97
N GLU A 65 2.27 -5.51 -9.91
CA GLU A 65 1.35 -4.70 -10.72
C GLU A 65 0.26 -4.05 -9.82
N PRO A 66 -0.22 -2.83 -10.14
CA PRO A 66 -1.18 -2.10 -9.30
C PRO A 66 -2.46 -2.88 -8.97
N GLN A 67 -2.92 -3.77 -9.85
CA GLN A 67 -4.11 -4.61 -9.62
C GLN A 67 -3.96 -5.53 -8.40
N ALA A 68 -2.73 -5.83 -7.96
CA ALA A 68 -2.49 -6.58 -6.74
C ALA A 68 -3.05 -5.88 -5.50
N PHE A 69 -3.19 -4.54 -5.53
CA PHE A 69 -3.76 -3.76 -4.43
C PHE A 69 -5.12 -4.31 -3.98
N TRP A 70 -6.02 -4.62 -4.93
CA TRP A 70 -7.37 -5.12 -4.63
C TRP A 70 -7.38 -6.50 -3.99
N ARG A 71 -6.25 -7.22 -4.02
CA ARG A 71 -6.07 -8.58 -3.50
C ARG A 71 -5.34 -8.62 -2.16
N LEU A 72 -5.00 -7.46 -1.60
CA LEU A 72 -4.28 -7.35 -0.33
C LEU A 72 -5.23 -6.97 0.79
N ASP A 73 -5.26 -7.78 1.84
CA ASP A 73 -6.01 -7.46 3.06
C ASP A 73 -5.13 -6.75 4.08
N VAL A 74 -5.65 -5.66 4.64
CA VAL A 74 -5.03 -4.92 5.74
C VAL A 74 -6.05 -4.86 6.87
N ARG A 75 -5.77 -5.59 7.95
CA ARG A 75 -6.67 -5.64 9.11
C ARG A 75 -6.54 -4.35 9.94
N PRO A 76 -7.63 -3.85 10.52
CA PRO A 76 -7.56 -2.77 11.49
C PRO A 76 -6.59 -3.09 12.62
N LEU A 77 -5.85 -2.08 13.09
CA LEU A 77 -4.90 -2.19 14.20
C LEU A 77 -3.88 -3.35 14.03
N SER A 78 -3.40 -3.55 12.80
CA SER A 78 -2.31 -4.46 12.50
C SER A 78 -1.04 -3.70 12.10
N VAL A 79 0.11 -4.34 12.27
CA VAL A 79 1.41 -3.87 11.81
C VAL A 79 1.87 -4.76 10.67
N THR A 80 2.07 -4.12 9.51
CA THR A 80 2.81 -4.67 8.38
C THR A 80 4.23 -4.18 8.45
N GLU A 81 5.22 -5.08 8.33
CA GLU A 81 6.63 -4.71 8.42
C GLU A 81 7.29 -4.81 7.04
N LEU A 82 7.97 -3.73 6.63
CA LEU A 82 8.80 -3.70 5.44
C LEU A 82 10.26 -3.61 5.87
N SER A 83 11.09 -4.52 5.36
CA SER A 83 12.52 -4.52 5.59
C SER A 83 13.26 -4.56 4.26
N GLY A 84 14.31 -3.79 4.12
CA GLY A 84 14.99 -3.71 2.83
C GLY A 84 16.39 -3.14 2.91
N ARG A 85 17.16 -3.40 1.87
CA ARG A 85 18.49 -2.82 1.64
C ARG A 85 18.71 -2.73 0.13
N ASN A 86 19.35 -1.64 -0.31
CA ASN A 86 19.70 -1.40 -1.72
C ASN A 86 18.49 -1.49 -2.67
N GLY A 87 17.36 -0.88 -2.30
CA GLY A 87 16.15 -0.83 -3.13
C GLY A 87 15.35 -2.14 -3.21
N ARG A 88 15.79 -3.22 -2.53
CA ARG A 88 15.00 -4.45 -2.40
C ARG A 88 14.24 -4.45 -1.08
N TRP A 89 12.93 -4.64 -1.14
CA TRP A 89 12.07 -4.80 0.03
C TRP A 89 11.65 -6.25 0.24
N ASN A 90 11.43 -6.62 1.49
CA ASN A 90 10.73 -7.83 1.91
C ASN A 90 9.55 -7.41 2.77
N LEU A 91 8.39 -8.01 2.51
CA LEU A 91 7.14 -7.77 3.23
C LEU A 91 6.91 -8.87 4.25
N LEU A 92 6.72 -8.50 5.52
CA LEU A 92 6.13 -9.36 6.53
C LEU A 92 4.64 -9.00 6.68
N SER A 93 3.79 -9.97 6.38
CA SER A 93 2.33 -9.81 6.44
C SER A 93 1.83 -9.41 7.84
N GLY A 94 0.73 -8.64 7.85
CA GLY A 94 0.26 -7.92 9.03
C GLY A 94 -0.03 -8.78 10.27
N ARG A 95 0.64 -8.45 11.38
CA ARG A 95 0.36 -9.01 12.72
C ARG A 95 -0.52 -8.06 13.54
N PRO A 96 -1.44 -8.55 14.39
CA PRO A 96 -2.19 -7.68 15.31
C PRO A 96 -1.27 -6.90 16.25
N LEU A 97 -1.64 -5.66 16.57
CA LEU A 97 -0.96 -4.84 17.59
C LEU A 97 -1.42 -5.18 19.02
N HIS A 98 -2.66 -5.63 19.16
CA HIS A 98 -3.16 -6.16 20.42
C HIS A 98 -2.73 -7.63 20.55
N GLY A 99 -2.45 -8.07 21.78
CA GLY A 99 -2.24 -9.48 22.04
C GLY A 99 -3.45 -10.28 21.60
N THR A 100 -3.23 -11.36 20.86
CA THR A 100 -4.28 -12.33 20.57
C THR A 100 -4.84 -12.81 21.91
N ALA A 101 -6.10 -12.52 22.22
CA ALA A 101 -6.80 -13.35 23.19
C ALA A 101 -6.77 -14.77 22.59
N ALA A 102 -6.13 -15.68 23.33
CA ALA A 102 -5.94 -17.07 22.96
C ALA A 102 -7.27 -17.78 22.66
#